data_AF-A0A7J9BLZ8-F1
#
_entry.id   AF-A0A7J9BLZ8-F1
#
_cell.length_a   1.000
_cell.length_b   1.000
_cell.length_c   1.000
_cell.angle_alpha   90.00
_cell.angle_beta   90.00
_cell.angle_gamma   90.00
#
_symmetry.space_group_name_H-M   'P 1'
#
loop_
_entity.id
_entity.type
_entity.pdbx_description
1 polymer ?
#
loop_
_entity_poly.entity_id
_entity_poly.type
_entity_poly.pdbx_seq_one_letter_code
_entity_poly.pdbx_strand_id
1 'polypeptide(L)'
;MQEPGLGMMSSGGIGGLSSGEVSVSGEQNRQLKAEIAVHPLYEQLLAAHVSCLRVATPIDQLPLIDAQLAQSHNLLRSYASQHHQHGHSLSPHERQELDNFLAQYLIVLCTFKEQLQQHVRVHAIEAVMACREIENNLQALT
;
A
#
# COMPACT_ATOMS: atom_id res chain seq x y z
N MET A 1 25.16 40.06 32.77
CA MET A 1 25.62 38.82 33.44
C MET A 1 24.98 37.67 32.67
N GLN A 2 25.65 37.20 31.64
CA GLN A 2 26.53 36.02 31.64
C GLN A 2 25.71 34.76 31.35
N GLU A 3 25.68 34.39 30.07
CA GLU A 3 25.31 33.06 29.58
C GLU A 3 26.17 31.98 30.26
N PRO A 4 25.68 30.74 30.31
CA PRO A 4 26.55 29.66 29.84
C PRO A 4 25.83 28.67 28.93
N GLY A 5 26.47 28.37 27.80
CA GLY A 5 26.26 27.14 27.05
C GLY A 5 27.04 25.95 27.64
N LEU A 6 27.18 24.92 26.79
CA LEU A 6 27.76 23.57 26.98
C LEU A 6 26.74 22.49 27.41
N GLY A 7 26.66 21.32 26.77
CA GLY A 7 27.55 20.76 25.76
C GLY A 7 26.90 19.60 25.00
N MET A 8 27.13 19.63 23.69
CA MET A 8 26.92 18.55 22.74
C MET A 8 27.89 17.41 23.10
N MET A 9 27.38 16.25 23.52
CA MET A 9 28.19 15.03 23.62
C MET A 9 27.78 14.09 22.49
N SER A 10 28.65 14.06 21.49
CA SER A 10 28.81 12.95 20.58
C SER A 10 29.29 11.74 21.37
N SER A 11 28.52 10.65 21.36
CA SER A 11 28.98 9.29 21.63
C SER A 11 28.24 8.41 20.63
N GLY A 12 28.89 7.87 19.60
CA GLY A 12 29.99 6.93 19.75
C GLY A 12 29.36 5.56 19.99
N GLY A 13 29.33 4.73 18.95
CA GLY A 13 28.46 3.56 18.85
C GLY A 13 28.67 2.44 19.89
N ILE A 14 27.61 1.65 20.04
CA ILE A 14 27.54 0.30 20.59
C ILE A 14 26.38 -0.37 19.82
N GLY A 15 26.51 -1.49 19.10
CA GLY A 15 27.34 -2.65 19.40
C GLY A 15 26.56 -3.64 20.25
N GLY A 16 25.57 -4.31 19.64
CA GLY A 16 25.13 -5.67 19.95
C GLY A 16 24.46 -6.01 21.29
N LEU A 17 23.48 -6.93 21.19
CA LEU A 17 22.96 -7.85 22.21
C LEU A 17 21.96 -7.18 23.18
N SER A 18 20.72 -7.63 23.41
CA SER A 18 20.14 -8.97 23.42
C SER A 18 18.61 -8.84 23.47
N SER A 19 17.88 -9.57 22.61
CA SER A 19 16.65 -10.28 23.03
C SER A 19 16.31 -11.35 21.97
N GLY A 20 16.89 -12.54 22.17
CA GLY A 20 16.93 -13.66 21.22
C GLY A 20 15.64 -14.46 21.05
N GLU A 21 14.48 -13.81 20.98
CA GLU A 21 13.22 -14.51 20.67
C GLU A 21 12.30 -13.78 19.66
N VAL A 22 12.59 -12.52 19.30
CA VAL A 22 11.79 -11.75 18.31
C VAL A 22 12.48 -11.68 16.94
N SER A 23 13.71 -12.20 16.82
CA SER A 23 14.56 -11.97 15.65
C SER A 23 14.29 -12.92 14.46
N VAL A 24 13.69 -14.09 14.70
CA VAL A 24 13.49 -15.11 13.65
C VAL A 24 12.30 -14.74 12.75
N SER A 25 11.19 -14.27 13.35
CA SER A 25 10.00 -13.85 12.60
C SER A 25 10.21 -12.58 11.79
N GLY A 26 11.06 -11.66 12.28
CA GLY A 26 11.37 -10.41 11.58
C GLY A 26 12.15 -10.62 10.29
N GLU A 27 13.15 -11.51 10.32
CA GLU A 27 13.96 -11.81 9.14
C GLU A 27 13.16 -12.62 8.10
N GLN A 28 12.37 -13.58 8.54
CA GLN A 28 11.49 -14.34 7.64
C GLN A 28 10.42 -13.44 6.98
N ASN A 29 9.89 -12.45 7.70
CA ASN A 29 8.96 -11.46 7.13
C ASN A 29 9.66 -10.55 6.11
N ARG A 30 10.91 -10.12 6.39
CA ARG A 30 11.72 -9.36 5.41
C ARG A 30 11.99 -10.18 4.15
N GLN A 31 12.27 -11.47 4.30
CA GLN A 31 12.49 -12.38 3.18
C GLN A 31 11.22 -12.55 2.33
N LEU A 32 10.06 -12.78 2.95
CA LEU A 32 8.77 -12.84 2.25
C LEU A 32 8.45 -11.54 1.52
N LYS A 33 8.72 -10.38 2.12
CA LYS A 33 8.57 -9.07 1.45
C LYS A 33 9.50 -8.93 0.26
N ALA A 34 10.72 -9.44 0.34
CA ALA A 34 11.68 -9.43 -0.75
C ALA A 34 11.25 -10.33 -1.91
N GLU A 35 10.72 -11.51 -1.62
CA GLU A 35 10.14 -12.44 -2.59
C GLU A 35 8.91 -11.85 -3.30
N ILE A 36 7.98 -11.25 -2.53
CA ILE A 36 6.83 -10.52 -3.08
C ILE A 36 7.29 -9.37 -3.98
N ALA A 37 8.33 -8.62 -3.57
CA ALA A 37 8.82 -7.46 -4.31
C ALA A 37 9.40 -7.79 -5.69
N VAL A 38 9.93 -8.99 -5.88
CA VAL A 38 10.50 -9.45 -7.16
C VAL A 38 9.54 -10.37 -7.93
N HIS A 39 8.34 -10.60 -7.40
CA HIS A 39 7.38 -11.54 -7.97
C HIS A 39 6.76 -11.01 -9.29
N PRO A 40 6.61 -11.85 -10.34
CA PRO A 40 6.07 -11.41 -11.64
C PRO A 40 4.66 -10.77 -11.58
N LEU A 41 3.83 -11.20 -10.62
CA LEU A 41 2.48 -10.64 -10.42
C LEU A 41 2.46 -9.35 -9.59
N TYR A 42 3.59 -8.90 -9.02
CA TYR A 42 3.61 -7.76 -8.10
C TYR A 42 3.06 -6.48 -8.74
N GLU A 43 3.52 -6.13 -9.94
CA GLU A 43 3.07 -4.93 -10.64
C GLU A 43 1.57 -4.98 -10.97
N GLN A 44 1.06 -6.15 -11.35
CA GLN A 44 -0.37 -6.34 -11.62
C GLN A 44 -1.20 -6.19 -10.34
N LEU A 45 -0.72 -6.75 -9.24
CA LEU A 45 -1.36 -6.65 -7.94
C LEU A 45 -1.40 -5.21 -7.44
N LEU A 46 -0.26 -4.50 -7.54
CA LEU A 46 -0.15 -3.10 -7.18
C LEU A 46 -1.09 -2.24 -8.03
N ALA A 47 -1.12 -2.47 -9.35
CA ALA A 47 -2.04 -1.76 -10.25
C ALA A 47 -3.52 -2.02 -9.93
N ALA A 48 -3.88 -3.27 -9.61
CA ALA A 48 -5.24 -3.62 -9.20
C ALA A 48 -5.62 -2.95 -7.88
N HIS A 49 -4.72 -2.95 -6.89
CA HIS A 49 -4.93 -2.30 -5.60
C HIS A 49 -5.07 -0.78 -5.75
N VAL A 50 -4.16 -0.13 -6.47
CA VAL A 50 -4.23 1.32 -6.76
C VAL A 50 -5.51 1.65 -7.51
N SER A 51 -5.95 0.81 -8.45
CA SER A 51 -7.24 0.99 -9.12
C SER A 51 -8.42 0.97 -8.16
N CYS A 52 -8.40 0.12 -7.13
CA CYS A 52 -9.43 0.12 -6.09
C CYS A 52 -9.42 1.43 -5.29
N LEU A 53 -8.23 1.87 -4.84
CA LEU A 53 -8.10 3.13 -4.10
C LEU A 53 -8.63 4.32 -4.90
N ARG A 54 -8.27 4.41 -6.18
CA ARG A 54 -8.70 5.52 -7.06
C ARG A 54 -10.22 5.62 -7.23
N VAL A 55 -10.96 4.50 -7.16
CA VAL A 55 -12.43 4.52 -7.26
C VAL A 55 -13.08 5.18 -6.06
N ALA A 56 -12.53 4.99 -4.86
CA ALA A 56 -13.07 5.55 -3.63
C ALA A 56 -12.42 6.88 -3.21
N THR A 57 -11.53 7.43 -4.01
CA THR A 57 -10.78 8.65 -3.68
C THR A 57 -11.33 9.85 -4.45
N PRO A 58 -11.63 10.98 -3.77
CA PRO A 58 -11.99 12.23 -4.46
C PRO A 58 -10.91 12.66 -5.46
N ILE A 59 -11.33 13.27 -6.57
CA ILE A 59 -10.42 13.65 -7.69
C ILE A 59 -9.25 14.50 -7.21
N ASP A 60 -9.50 15.44 -6.30
CA ASP A 60 -8.49 16.37 -5.76
C ASP A 60 -7.43 15.67 -4.89
N GLN A 61 -7.70 14.44 -4.43
CA GLN A 61 -6.80 13.65 -3.57
C GLN A 61 -6.02 12.59 -4.36
N LEU A 62 -6.32 12.37 -5.64
CA LEU A 62 -5.56 11.44 -6.49
C LEU A 62 -4.04 11.73 -6.56
N PRO A 63 -3.58 13.01 -6.55
CA PRO A 63 -2.14 13.30 -6.52
C PRO A 63 -1.42 12.73 -5.30
N LEU A 64 -2.11 12.54 -4.16
CA LEU A 64 -1.52 11.93 -2.97
C LEU A 64 -1.21 10.44 -3.19
N ILE A 65 -2.11 9.71 -3.86
CA ILE A 65 -1.90 8.31 -4.24
C ILE A 65 -0.67 8.19 -5.14
N ASP A 66 -0.56 9.08 -6.14
CA ASP A 66 0.56 9.05 -7.09
C ASP A 66 1.90 9.37 -6.39
N ALA A 67 1.90 10.32 -5.44
CA ALA A 67 3.08 10.63 -4.63
C ALA A 67 3.50 9.44 -3.73
N GLN A 68 2.55 8.76 -3.10
CA GLN A 68 2.82 7.55 -2.30
C GLN A 68 3.37 6.42 -3.17
N LEU A 69 2.84 6.24 -4.38
CA LEU A 69 3.32 5.24 -5.33
C LEU A 69 4.77 5.52 -5.75
N ALA A 70 5.10 6.79 -6.04
CA ALA A 70 6.48 7.19 -6.34
C ALA A 70 7.46 6.87 -5.19
N GLN A 71 7.04 7.07 -3.94
CA GLN A 71 7.84 6.71 -2.76
C GLN A 71 7.99 5.20 -2.59
N SER A 72 6.92 4.43 -2.85
CA SER A 72 6.91 2.96 -2.76
C SER A 72 7.98 2.30 -3.64
N HIS A 73 8.23 2.82 -4.85
CA HIS A 73 9.25 2.25 -5.75
C HIS A 73 10.66 2.22 -5.14
N ASN A 74 11.01 3.17 -4.25
CA ASN A 74 12.30 3.15 -3.56
C ASN A 74 12.38 2.01 -2.53
N LEU A 75 11.29 1.73 -1.82
CA LEU A 75 11.19 0.60 -0.91
C LEU A 75 11.21 -0.73 -1.68
N LEU A 76 10.53 -0.81 -2.82
CA LEU A 76 10.55 -2.00 -3.67
C LEU A 76 11.98 -2.32 -4.14
N ARG A 77 12.72 -1.29 -4.57
CA ARG A 77 14.13 -1.44 -4.97
C ARG A 77 15.01 -1.92 -3.81
N SER A 78 14.77 -1.44 -2.60
CA SER A 78 15.55 -1.89 -1.43
C SER A 78 15.30 -3.37 -1.12
N TYR A 79 14.04 -3.82 -1.14
CA TYR A 79 13.70 -5.24 -0.99
C TYR A 79 14.25 -6.11 -2.12
N ALA A 80 14.14 -5.67 -3.37
CA ALA A 80 14.71 -6.39 -4.52
C ALA A 80 16.24 -6.51 -4.42
N SER A 81 16.94 -5.49 -3.94
CA SER A 81 18.39 -5.55 -3.71
C SER A 81 18.78 -6.49 -2.57
N GLN A 82 17.93 -6.64 -1.55
CA GLN A 82 18.15 -7.57 -0.44
C GLN A 82 17.97 -9.02 -0.88
N HIS A 83 16.98 -9.30 -1.74
CA HIS A 83 16.76 -10.61 -2.35
C HIS A 83 18.00 -11.13 -3.08
N HIS A 84 18.70 -10.27 -3.85
CA HIS A 84 19.92 -10.67 -4.57
C HIS A 84 21.12 -10.95 -3.64
N GLN A 85 21.15 -10.37 -2.44
CA GLN A 85 22.25 -10.54 -1.48
C GLN A 85 22.06 -11.75 -0.58
N HIS A 86 20.82 -12.06 -0.22
CA HIS A 86 20.46 -13.17 0.66
C HIS A 86 19.99 -14.33 -0.21
N GLY A 87 20.92 -15.16 -0.69
CA GLY A 87 20.66 -16.29 -1.59
C GLY A 87 19.84 -17.46 -0.99
N HIS A 88 19.07 -17.22 0.09
CA HIS A 88 18.04 -18.14 0.55
C HIS A 88 16.73 -17.80 -0.17
N SER A 89 16.42 -18.60 -1.20
CA SER A 89 15.12 -18.59 -1.88
C SER A 89 14.12 -19.41 -1.06
N LEU A 90 12.84 -19.07 -1.17
CA LEU A 90 11.75 -19.94 -0.70
C LEU A 90 11.86 -21.35 -1.27
N SER A 91 11.38 -22.34 -0.51
CA SER A 91 11.25 -23.71 -1.02
C SER A 91 10.25 -23.76 -2.19
N PRO A 92 10.32 -24.78 -3.06
CA PRO A 92 9.38 -24.91 -4.20
C PRO A 92 7.91 -24.92 -3.77
N HIS A 93 7.61 -25.48 -2.59
CA HIS A 93 6.26 -25.51 -2.03
C HIS A 93 5.78 -24.11 -1.61
N GLU A 94 6.59 -23.39 -0.82
CA GLU A 94 6.26 -22.04 -0.37
C GLU A 94 6.09 -21.06 -1.54
N ARG A 95 6.90 -21.22 -2.59
CA ARG A 95 6.74 -20.43 -3.82
C ARG A 95 5.41 -20.71 -4.51
N GLN A 96 5.01 -21.98 -4.63
CA GLN A 96 3.72 -22.33 -5.22
C GLN A 96 2.53 -21.80 -4.40
N GLU A 97 2.66 -21.80 -3.07
CA GLU A 97 1.66 -21.20 -2.18
C GLU A 97 1.59 -19.68 -2.36
N LEU A 98 2.74 -19.01 -2.46
CA LEU A 98 2.82 -17.57 -2.71
C LEU A 98 2.20 -17.22 -4.07
N ASP A 99 2.52 -17.96 -5.13
CA ASP A 99 1.97 -17.76 -6.47
C ASP A 99 0.43 -17.87 -6.45
N ASN A 100 -0.09 -18.92 -5.81
CA ASN A 100 -1.53 -19.15 -5.67
C ASN A 100 -2.20 -18.04 -4.85
N PHE A 101 -1.59 -17.64 -3.74
CA PHE A 101 -2.08 -16.55 -2.91
C PHE A 101 -2.16 -15.23 -3.69
N LEU A 102 -1.09 -14.85 -4.39
CA LEU A 102 -1.06 -13.60 -5.17
C LEU A 102 -2.06 -13.62 -6.32
N ALA A 103 -2.23 -14.77 -7.00
CA ALA A 103 -3.25 -14.93 -8.04
C ALA A 103 -4.67 -14.80 -7.49
N GLN A 104 -4.99 -15.45 -6.37
CA GLN A 104 -6.30 -15.33 -5.72
C GLN A 104 -6.55 -13.90 -5.23
N TYR A 105 -5.55 -13.27 -4.62
CA TYR A 105 -5.66 -11.91 -4.12
C TYR A 105 -5.90 -10.91 -5.27
N LEU A 106 -5.27 -11.11 -6.43
CA LEU A 106 -5.54 -10.32 -7.63
C LEU A 106 -7.00 -10.44 -8.08
N ILE A 107 -7.57 -11.65 -8.11
CA ILE A 107 -8.98 -11.88 -8.45
C ILE A 107 -9.91 -11.14 -7.48
N VAL A 108 -9.60 -11.22 -6.18
CA VAL A 108 -10.35 -10.51 -5.14
C VAL A 108 -10.32 -9.01 -5.35
N LEU A 109 -9.15 -8.43 -5.64
CA LEU A 109 -9.02 -6.99 -5.93
C LEU A 109 -9.83 -6.58 -7.17
N CYS A 110 -9.78 -7.37 -8.25
CA CYS A 110 -10.56 -7.10 -9.45
C CYS A 110 -12.07 -7.11 -9.16
N THR A 111 -12.56 -8.13 -8.44
CA THR A 111 -13.97 -8.25 -8.05
C THR A 111 -14.39 -7.10 -7.14
N PHE A 112 -13.55 -6.77 -6.17
CA PHE A 112 -13.79 -5.67 -5.24
C PHE A 112 -13.88 -4.32 -5.96
N LYS A 113 -13.00 -4.07 -6.94
CA LYS A 113 -13.04 -2.85 -7.76
C LYS A 113 -14.40 -2.69 -8.45
N GLU A 114 -14.90 -3.74 -9.08
CA GLU A 114 -16.20 -3.69 -9.79
C GLU A 114 -17.36 -3.40 -8.82
N GLN A 115 -17.38 -4.06 -7.66
CA GLN A 115 -18.36 -3.82 -6.62
C GLN A 115 -18.29 -2.37 -6.09
N LEU A 116 -17.08 -1.87 -5.85
CA LEU A 116 -16.84 -0.52 -5.37
C LEU A 116 -17.27 0.53 -6.40
N GLN A 117 -16.94 0.32 -7.67
CA GLN A 117 -17.36 1.19 -8.78
C GLN A 117 -18.88 1.26 -8.88
N GLN A 118 -19.55 0.11 -8.81
CA GLN A 118 -21.01 0.06 -8.86
C GLN A 118 -21.64 0.77 -7.66
N HIS A 119 -21.10 0.58 -6.45
CA HIS A 119 -21.59 1.24 -5.25
C HIS A 119 -21.51 2.77 -5.34
N VAL A 120 -20.34 3.31 -5.70
CA VAL A 120 -20.14 4.76 -5.88
C VAL A 120 -21.06 5.30 -6.97
N ARG A 121 -21.20 4.58 -8.10
CA ARG A 121 -22.06 4.98 -9.21
C ARG A 121 -23.52 5.11 -8.81
N VAL A 122 -24.06 4.11 -8.10
CA VAL A 122 -25.47 4.12 -7.65
C VAL A 122 -25.73 5.30 -6.75
N HIS A 123 -24.92 5.50 -5.70
CA HIS A 123 -25.11 6.61 -4.77
C HIS A 123 -24.92 7.99 -5.42
N ALA A 124 -23.98 8.13 -6.35
CA ALA A 124 -23.82 9.38 -7.09
C ALA A 124 -25.07 9.70 -7.93
N ILE A 125 -25.66 8.70 -8.59
CA ILE A 125 -26.89 8.88 -9.38
C ILE A 125 -28.07 9.21 -8.47
N GLU A 126 -28.24 8.50 -7.35
CA GLU A 126 -29.29 8.78 -6.37
C GLU A 126 -29.20 10.22 -5.84
N ALA A 127 -27.99 10.68 -5.49
CA ALA A 127 -27.77 12.05 -5.05
C ALA A 127 -28.14 13.07 -6.14
N VAL A 128 -27.72 12.84 -7.39
CA VAL A 128 -28.06 13.73 -8.52
C VAL A 128 -29.57 13.78 -8.76
N MET A 129 -30.26 12.64 -8.69
CA MET A 129 -31.72 12.59 -8.85
C MET A 129 -32.42 13.36 -7.72
N ALA A 130 -32.00 13.19 -6.48
CA ALA A 130 -32.56 13.92 -5.34
C ALA A 130 -32.33 15.43 -5.46
N CYS A 131 -31.14 15.87 -5.88
CA CYS A 131 -30.86 17.29 -6.15
C CYS A 131 -31.81 17.85 -7.22
N ARG A 132 -32.00 17.13 -8.32
CA ARG A 132 -32.90 17.55 -9.40
C ARG A 132 -34.36 17.65 -8.93
N GLU A 133 -34.81 16.73 -8.09
CA GLU A 133 -36.15 16.79 -7.51
C GLU A 133 -36.33 18.03 -6.63
N ILE A 134 -35.34 18.35 -5.80
CA ILE A 134 -35.33 19.56 -4.98
C ILE A 134 -35.41 20.82 -5.86
N GLU A 135 -34.61 20.90 -6.92
CA GLU A 135 -34.62 22.02 -7.87
C GLU A 135 -35.97 22.20 -8.55
N ASN A 136 -36.59 21.10 -9.01
CA ASN A 136 -37.91 21.14 -9.63
C ASN A 136 -38.99 21.63 -8.65
N ASN A 137 -38.95 21.16 -7.39
CA ASN A 137 -39.90 21.60 -6.36
C ASN A 137 -39.73 23.08 -6.04
N LEU A 138 -38.49 23.60 -6.02
CA LEU A 138 -38.23 25.02 -5.83
C LEU A 138 -38.80 25.85 -6.99
N GLN A 139 -38.58 25.42 -8.24
CA GLN A 139 -39.13 26.10 -9.42
C GLN A 139 -40.66 26.11 -9.44
N ALA A 140 -41.31 25.05 -8.96
CA ALA A 140 -42.77 25.00 -8.90
C ALA A 140 -43.37 25.99 -7.87
N LEU A 141 -42.58 26.45 -6.91
CA LEU A 141 -42.99 27.38 -5.85
C LEU A 141 -42.72 28.86 -6.18
N THR A 142 -41.88 29.13 -7.19
CA THR A 142 -41.48 30.48 -7.62
C THR A 142 -42.17 30.88 -8.92
#